data_AF-A0A170XJV5-F1
#
_entry.id   AF-A0A170XJV5-F1
#
_cell.length_a   1.000
_cell.length_b   1.000
_cell.length_c   1.000
_cell.angle_alpha   90.00
_cell.angle_beta   90.00
_cell.angle_gamma   90.00
#
_symmetry.space_group_name_H-M   'P 1'
#
loop_
_entity.id
_entity.type
_entity.pdbx_description
1 polymer ?
#
loop_
_entity_poly.entity_id
_entity_poly.type
_entity_poly.pdbx_seq_one_letter_code
_entity_poly.pdbx_strand_id
1 'polypeptide(L)'
;MFYRIFQSDLGLFETKNAYELTESYSKFKVIQIDPLITFQPICDRNAENPFLPFNPHDAEPAPVPWIVGVASLAGLARTGAFVRDPDTLTEYDQKFFEIAPISLNYVNTATNPDEISKEIREFYFDDQP
;
A
#
# COMPACT_ATOMS: atom_id res chain seq x y z
N MET A 1 14.62 -4.11 14.62
CA MET A 1 14.30 -5.51 15.02
C MET A 1 13.78 -6.37 13.87
N PHE A 2 13.27 -5.79 12.77
CA PHE A 2 12.80 -6.53 11.57
C PHE A 2 13.91 -7.15 10.70
N TYR A 3 15.12 -6.61 10.69
CA TYR A 3 16.20 -7.05 9.78
C TYR A 3 16.80 -8.43 10.11
N ARG A 4 16.70 -8.88 11.38
CA ARG A 4 17.26 -10.19 11.81
C ARG A 4 16.34 -11.37 11.54
N ILE A 5 15.04 -11.14 11.32
CA ILE A 5 14.07 -12.22 11.10
C ILE A 5 14.18 -12.75 9.66
N PHE A 6 14.45 -11.89 8.68
CA PHE A 6 14.49 -12.33 7.27
C PHE A 6 15.76 -13.09 6.85
N GLN A 7 16.91 -12.93 7.52
CA GLN A 7 18.14 -13.64 7.09
C GLN A 7 18.13 -15.14 7.43
N SER A 8 17.51 -15.55 8.53
CA SER A 8 17.33 -16.99 8.84
C SER A 8 16.31 -17.66 7.92
N ASP A 9 15.38 -16.88 7.39
CA ASP A 9 14.21 -17.38 6.67
C ASP A 9 14.42 -17.35 5.14
N LEU A 10 15.45 -16.64 4.65
CA LEU A 10 15.76 -16.53 3.22
C LEU A 10 16.01 -17.91 2.58
N GLY A 11 16.83 -18.72 3.24
CA GLY A 11 17.13 -20.08 2.77
C GLY A 11 15.89 -20.98 2.78
N LEU A 12 14.89 -20.70 3.61
CA LEU A 12 13.60 -21.41 3.57
C LEU A 12 12.79 -20.98 2.34
N PHE A 13 12.73 -19.68 2.03
CA PHE A 13 11.99 -19.18 0.87
C PHE A 13 12.57 -19.67 -0.46
N GLU A 14 13.90 -19.78 -0.57
CA GLU A 14 14.58 -20.30 -1.77
C GLU A 14 14.22 -21.77 -2.06
N THR A 15 13.77 -22.53 -1.06
CA THR A 15 13.34 -23.93 -1.25
C THR A 15 11.87 -24.07 -1.69
N LYS A 16 11.09 -22.98 -1.67
CA LYS A 16 9.67 -23.00 -2.02
C LYS A 16 9.46 -22.78 -3.51
N ASN A 17 8.42 -23.39 -4.06
CA ASN A 17 8.02 -23.15 -5.44
C ASN A 17 7.45 -21.72 -5.57
N ALA A 18 7.80 -21.02 -6.65
CA ALA A 18 7.29 -19.69 -6.98
C ALA A 18 5.75 -19.59 -6.95
N TYR A 19 5.04 -20.66 -7.35
CA TYR A 19 3.57 -20.71 -7.26
C TYR A 19 3.10 -20.66 -5.80
N GLU A 20 3.71 -21.44 -4.91
CA GLU A 20 3.38 -21.43 -3.47
C GLU A 20 3.65 -20.07 -2.83
N LEU A 21 4.77 -19.44 -3.19
CA LEU A 21 5.10 -18.09 -2.72
C LEU A 21 4.08 -17.06 -3.21
N THR A 22 3.69 -17.13 -4.49
CA THR A 22 2.72 -16.21 -5.08
C THR A 22 1.33 -16.40 -4.47
N GLU A 23 0.89 -17.65 -4.25
CA GLU A 23 -0.38 -17.95 -3.59
C GLU A 23 -0.43 -17.40 -2.16
N SER A 24 0.71 -17.39 -1.46
CA SER A 24 0.81 -16.83 -0.11
C SER A 24 0.50 -15.33 -0.05
N TYR A 25 0.56 -14.61 -1.18
CA TYR A 25 0.19 -13.19 -1.28
C TYR A 25 -1.23 -12.93 -0.75
N SER A 26 -2.15 -13.88 -0.95
CA SER A 26 -3.53 -13.78 -0.45
C SER A 26 -3.61 -13.59 1.07
N LYS A 27 -2.62 -14.07 1.83
CA LYS A 27 -2.57 -13.98 3.29
C LYS A 27 -2.30 -12.56 3.81
N PHE A 28 -1.81 -11.67 2.95
CA PHE A 28 -1.57 -10.27 3.30
C PHE A 28 -2.78 -9.37 3.06
N LYS A 29 -3.83 -9.89 2.41
CA LYS A 29 -5.06 -9.13 2.18
C LYS A 29 -5.86 -9.03 3.48
N VAL A 30 -6.26 -7.81 3.80
CA VAL A 30 -7.10 -7.50 4.96
C VAL A 30 -8.57 -7.48 4.55
N ILE A 31 -8.89 -6.80 3.46
CA ILE A 31 -10.25 -6.73 2.91
C ILE A 31 -10.18 -6.67 1.39
N GLN A 32 -11.02 -7.45 0.70
CA GLN A 32 -11.08 -7.53 -0.76
C GLN A 32 -9.70 -7.73 -1.43
N ILE A 33 -9.10 -6.62 -1.90
CA ILE A 33 -7.83 -6.55 -2.60
C ILE A 33 -6.80 -5.70 -1.83
N ASP A 34 -7.20 -5.11 -0.70
CA ASP A 34 -6.39 -4.20 0.09
C ASP A 34 -5.55 -4.95 1.15
N PRO A 35 -4.28 -4.54 1.35
CA PRO A 35 -3.59 -3.48 0.63
C PRO A 35 -3.31 -3.88 -0.84
N LEU A 36 -3.57 -2.96 -1.77
CA LEU A 36 -3.36 -3.21 -3.20
C LEU A 36 -1.88 -3.52 -3.51
N ILE A 37 -0.97 -2.92 -2.76
CA ILE A 37 0.47 -3.07 -2.91
C ILE A 37 1.07 -3.54 -1.58
N THR A 38 1.27 -4.85 -1.44
CA THR A 38 1.85 -5.46 -0.22
C THR A 38 3.36 -5.28 -0.13
N PHE A 39 4.07 -5.54 -1.23
CA PHE A 39 5.53 -5.41 -1.30
C PHE A 39 5.87 -4.15 -2.07
N GLN A 40 6.36 -3.13 -1.37
CA GLN A 40 6.64 -1.81 -1.90
C GLN A 40 8.15 -1.59 -2.05
N PRO A 41 8.59 -0.69 -2.95
CA PRO A 41 9.97 -0.21 -2.96
C PRO A 41 10.35 0.36 -1.59
N ILE A 42 11.58 0.08 -1.14
CA ILE A 42 12.14 0.59 0.11
C ILE A 42 13.47 1.31 -0.16
N CYS A 43 13.90 2.16 0.78
CA CYS A 43 15.28 2.67 0.77
C CYS A 43 16.23 1.53 1.20
N ASP A 44 17.08 1.06 0.29
CA ASP A 44 17.92 -0.14 0.46
C ASP A 44 19.37 0.19 0.84
N ARG A 45 19.54 1.18 1.73
CA ARG A 45 20.84 1.71 2.22
C ARG A 45 21.85 0.65 2.71
N ASN A 46 21.36 -0.52 3.11
CA ASN A 46 22.17 -1.60 3.67
C ASN A 46 22.55 -2.68 2.63
N ALA A 47 22.11 -2.54 1.37
CA ALA A 47 22.49 -3.47 0.31
C ALA A 47 23.93 -3.22 -0.15
N GLU A 48 24.60 -4.28 -0.62
CA GLU A 48 25.95 -4.17 -1.20
C GLU A 48 25.95 -3.30 -2.46
N ASN A 49 24.90 -3.42 -3.28
CA ASN A 49 24.67 -2.62 -4.48
C ASN A 49 23.25 -2.01 -4.43
N PRO A 50 23.06 -0.88 -3.74
CA PRO A 50 21.74 -0.31 -3.53
C PRO A 50 21.16 0.29 -4.80
N PHE A 51 19.88 0.02 -5.08
CA PHE A 51 19.10 0.62 -6.16
C PHE A 51 18.52 1.99 -5.75
N LEU A 52 18.01 2.11 -4.53
CA LEU A 52 17.43 3.34 -3.97
C LEU A 52 18.08 3.69 -2.61
N PRO A 53 19.32 4.20 -2.61
CA PRO A 53 20.09 4.46 -1.38
C PRO A 53 19.60 5.67 -0.57
N PHE A 54 18.66 6.47 -1.08
CA PHE A 54 18.16 7.69 -0.43
C PHE A 54 16.64 7.80 -0.53
N ASN A 55 16.07 8.70 0.28
CA ASN A 55 14.64 9.00 0.18
C ASN A 55 14.39 9.73 -1.16
N PRO A 56 13.52 9.24 -2.05
CA PRO A 56 13.22 9.91 -3.33
C PRO A 56 12.82 11.38 -3.20
N HIS A 57 12.29 11.82 -2.05
CA HIS A 57 11.97 13.22 -1.80
C HIS A 57 13.22 14.14 -1.78
N ASP A 58 14.39 13.58 -1.45
CA ASP A 58 15.67 14.30 -1.42
C ASP A 58 16.45 14.16 -2.74
N ALA A 59 15.85 13.55 -3.77
CA ALA A 59 16.51 13.27 -5.03
C ALA A 59 16.74 14.54 -5.86
N GLU A 60 17.94 14.69 -6.41
CA GLU A 60 18.20 15.68 -7.46
C GLU A 60 17.58 15.20 -8.79
N PRO A 61 16.74 16.00 -9.45
CA PRO A 61 16.14 15.63 -10.72
C PRO A 61 17.21 15.36 -11.79
N ALA A 62 17.05 14.26 -12.53
CA ALA A 62 17.88 14.02 -13.70
C ALA A 62 17.63 15.11 -14.77
N PRO A 63 18.67 15.58 -15.49
CA PRO A 63 18.55 16.64 -16.49
C PRO A 63 17.98 16.11 -17.81
N VAL A 64 16.79 15.49 -17.75
CA VAL A 64 16.11 14.87 -18.89
C VAL A 64 14.66 15.37 -18.97
N PRO A 65 14.10 15.54 -20.18
CA PRO A 65 12.68 15.88 -20.31
C PRO A 65 11.80 14.80 -19.68
N TRP A 66 10.84 15.21 -18.86
CA TRP A 66 9.87 14.32 -18.22
C TRP A 66 8.46 14.87 -18.40
N ILE A 67 7.55 14.03 -18.89
CA ILE A 67 6.12 14.35 -19.02
C ILE A 67 5.36 13.45 -18.07
N VAL A 68 4.60 14.06 -17.16
CA VAL A 68 3.69 13.38 -16.24
C VAL A 68 2.26 13.84 -16.46
N GLY A 69 1.33 12.93 -16.26
CA GLY A 69 -0.10 13.22 -16.34
C GLY A 69 -0.88 12.32 -15.40
N VAL A 70 -2.03 12.81 -14.96
CA VAL A 70 -3.00 12.06 -14.15
C VAL A 70 -4.37 12.21 -14.78
N ALA A 71 -5.15 11.13 -14.82
CA ALA A 71 -6.53 11.16 -15.29
C ALA A 71 -7.46 11.64 -14.16
N SER A 72 -8.52 12.37 -14.50
CA SER A 72 -9.51 12.86 -13.53
C SER A 72 -10.20 11.74 -12.74
N LEU A 73 -10.26 10.52 -13.28
CA LEU A 73 -10.89 9.36 -12.67
C LEU A 73 -9.89 8.24 -12.37
N ALA A 74 -8.61 8.54 -12.08
CA ALA A 74 -7.61 7.52 -11.77
C ALA A 74 -8.04 6.61 -10.60
N GLY A 75 -8.79 7.12 -9.62
CA GLY A 75 -9.32 6.36 -8.49
C GLY A 75 -10.40 5.32 -8.86
N LEU A 76 -11.00 5.40 -10.04
CA LEU A 76 -12.05 4.46 -10.50
C LEU A 76 -11.55 3.01 -10.56
N ALA A 77 -10.27 2.82 -10.86
CA ALA A 77 -9.66 1.50 -10.88
C ALA A 77 -9.81 0.78 -9.53
N ARG A 78 -9.72 1.53 -8.41
CA ARG A 78 -9.88 1.00 -7.06
C ARG A 78 -11.34 0.68 -6.76
N THR A 79 -12.27 1.57 -7.13
CA THR A 79 -13.71 1.38 -6.84
C THR A 79 -14.32 0.20 -7.59
N GLY A 80 -13.69 -0.28 -8.67
CA GLY A 80 -14.10 -1.50 -9.36
C GLY A 80 -14.18 -2.75 -8.46
N ALA A 81 -13.40 -2.81 -7.37
CA ALA A 81 -13.48 -3.89 -6.39
C ALA A 81 -14.87 -3.95 -5.73
N PHE A 82 -15.42 -2.79 -5.34
CA PHE A 82 -16.75 -2.69 -4.74
C PHE A 82 -17.89 -2.98 -5.69
N VAL A 83 -17.72 -2.68 -6.98
CA VAL A 83 -18.73 -3.07 -7.99
C VAL A 83 -18.79 -4.60 -8.12
N ARG A 84 -17.66 -5.28 -7.99
CA ARG A 84 -17.59 -6.76 -8.05
C ARG A 84 -18.14 -7.42 -6.78
N ASP A 85 -17.99 -6.78 -5.64
CA ASP A 85 -18.42 -7.30 -4.34
C ASP A 85 -19.06 -6.18 -3.50
N PRO A 86 -20.35 -5.85 -3.75
CA PRO A 86 -20.99 -4.68 -3.14
C PRO A 86 -21.10 -4.71 -1.62
N ASP A 87 -21.20 -5.90 -1.02
CA ASP A 87 -21.35 -6.04 0.44
C ASP A 87 -20.14 -5.47 1.19
N THR A 88 -18.96 -5.58 0.58
CA THR A 88 -17.72 -5.05 1.17
C THR A 88 -17.63 -3.52 1.15
N LEU A 89 -18.45 -2.81 0.36
CA LEU A 89 -18.56 -1.36 0.47
C LEU A 89 -19.21 -0.97 1.81
N THR A 90 -20.23 -1.71 2.23
CA THR A 90 -20.87 -1.51 3.53
C THR A 90 -19.90 -1.79 4.66
N GLU A 91 -19.10 -2.86 4.55
CA GLU A 91 -18.04 -3.14 5.53
C GLU A 91 -16.99 -2.02 5.55
N TYR A 92 -16.60 -1.51 4.39
CA TYR A 92 -15.64 -0.41 4.26
C TYR A 92 -16.14 0.85 4.96
N ASP A 93 -17.40 1.21 4.79
CA ASP A 93 -18.01 2.36 5.46
C ASP A 93 -18.06 2.17 6.99
N GLN A 94 -18.53 1.01 7.44
CA GLN A 94 -18.66 0.69 8.87
C GLN A 94 -17.32 0.64 9.60
N LYS A 95 -16.27 0.19 8.91
CA LYS A 95 -14.91 0.06 9.44
C LYS A 95 -13.94 1.07 8.82
N PHE A 96 -14.45 2.24 8.42
CA PHE A 96 -13.69 3.23 7.67
C PHE A 96 -12.34 3.58 8.32
N PHE A 97 -12.32 3.82 9.63
CA PHE A 97 -11.11 4.16 10.38
C PHE A 97 -10.08 3.03 10.45
N GLU A 98 -10.50 1.77 10.34
CA GLU A 98 -9.59 0.62 10.33
C GLU A 98 -9.04 0.37 8.91
N ILE A 99 -9.90 0.54 7.90
CA ILE A 99 -9.60 0.10 6.53
C ILE A 99 -8.99 1.22 5.69
N ALA A 100 -9.48 2.45 5.78
CA ALA A 100 -8.98 3.57 4.99
C ALA A 100 -7.46 3.78 5.11
N PRO A 101 -6.84 3.69 6.30
CA PRO A 101 -5.38 3.77 6.43
C PRO A 101 -4.62 2.71 5.64
N ILE A 102 -5.18 1.51 5.53
CA ILE A 102 -4.57 0.38 4.82
C ILE A 102 -4.76 0.56 3.31
N SER A 103 -5.99 0.80 2.87
CA SER A 103 -6.33 0.95 1.45
C SER A 103 -5.66 2.16 0.79
N LEU A 104 -5.50 3.26 1.54
CA LEU A 104 -4.92 4.51 1.06
C LEU A 104 -3.43 4.66 1.47
N ASN A 105 -2.82 3.60 2.01
CA ASN A 105 -1.39 3.49 2.31
C ASN A 105 -0.84 4.55 3.27
N TYR A 106 -1.63 4.98 4.26
CA TYR A 106 -1.15 5.88 5.31
C TYR A 106 -1.05 5.26 6.70
N VAL A 107 -1.39 3.97 6.87
CA VAL A 107 -1.32 3.26 8.16
C VAL A 107 0.06 3.30 8.82
N ASN A 108 1.15 3.27 8.03
CA ASN A 108 2.53 3.25 8.54
C ASN A 108 3.28 4.58 8.35
N THR A 109 2.67 5.57 7.70
CA THR A 109 3.33 6.84 7.33
C THR A 109 2.69 8.05 8.01
N ALA A 110 1.40 7.97 8.35
CA ALA A 110 0.75 9.01 9.15
C ALA A 110 1.20 8.96 10.60
N THR A 111 1.41 10.13 11.20
CA THR A 111 1.63 10.23 12.66
C THR A 111 0.35 9.89 13.43
N ASN A 112 -0.81 10.26 12.88
CA ASN A 112 -2.12 9.98 13.45
C ASN A 112 -3.09 9.52 12.34
N PRO A 113 -3.13 8.22 12.00
CA PRO A 113 -4.01 7.69 10.95
C PRO A 113 -5.49 7.98 11.20
N ASP A 114 -5.96 8.02 12.45
CA ASP A 114 -7.36 8.26 12.78
C ASP A 114 -7.79 9.69 12.42
N GLU A 115 -6.93 10.68 12.69
CA GLU A 115 -7.16 12.09 12.34
C GLU A 115 -7.23 12.28 10.82
N ILE A 116 -6.29 11.68 10.07
CA ILE A 116 -6.34 11.71 8.60
C ILE A 116 -7.61 11.04 8.08
N SER A 117 -8.02 9.91 8.68
CA SER A 117 -9.24 9.21 8.28
C SER A 117 -10.47 10.10 8.51
N LYS A 118 -10.53 10.77 9.66
CA LYS A 118 -11.59 11.74 9.96
C LYS A 118 -11.64 12.85 8.92
N GLU A 119 -10.50 13.49 8.63
CA GLU A 119 -10.42 14.58 7.64
C GLU A 119 -10.87 14.12 6.24
N ILE A 120 -10.47 12.92 5.81
CA ILE A 120 -10.91 12.34 4.53
C ILE A 120 -12.43 12.14 4.54
N ARG A 121 -12.98 11.59 5.63
CA ARG A 121 -14.42 11.31 5.72
C ARG A 121 -15.24 12.61 5.72
N GLU A 122 -14.80 13.61 6.48
CA GLU A 122 -15.41 14.94 6.48
C GLU A 122 -15.34 15.59 5.10
N PHE A 123 -14.17 15.57 4.44
CA PHE A 123 -13.98 16.24 3.15
C PHE A 123 -14.80 15.62 2.00
N TYR A 124 -14.88 14.28 1.92
CA TYR A 124 -15.55 13.60 0.82
C TYR A 124 -17.03 13.30 1.08
N PHE A 125 -17.44 13.21 2.34
CA PHE A 125 -18.77 12.72 2.70
C PHE A 125 -19.51 13.62 3.70
N ASP A 126 -18.93 14.72 4.21
CA ASP A 126 -19.54 15.54 5.26
C ASP A 126 -20.03 14.68 6.46
N ASP A 127 -19.21 13.69 6.85
CA ASP A 127 -19.53 12.66 7.85
C ASP A 127 -20.79 11.82 7.57
N GLN A 128 -21.32 11.86 6.34
CA GLN A 128 -22.38 10.96 5.89
C GLN A 128 -21.81 9.54 5.61
N PRO A 129 -22.64 8.49 5.79
CA PRO A 129 -22.34 7.16 5.29
C PRO A 129 -22.36 7.08 3.76
#